data_AF-A0A9W4KJ47-F1
#
_entry.id   AF-A0A9W4KJ47-F1
#
_cell.length_a   1.000
_cell.length_b   1.000
_cell.length_c   1.000
_cell.angle_alpha   90.00
_cell.angle_beta   90.00
_cell.angle_gamma   90.00
#
_symmetry.space_group_name_H-M   'P 1'
#
loop_
_entity.id
_entity.type
_entity.pdbx_description
1 polymer ?
#
loop_
_entity_poly.entity_id
_entity_poly.type
_entity_poly.pdbx_seq_one_letter_code
_entity_poly.pdbx_strand_id
1 'polypeptide(L)'
;MRQYMEQTVLKTLQQDRTRQISSMEFYYPSGQLRADPENWNKDDDTRAWGHGDPETEHIQGLEESVQYVSDILERHGPFTGIMGFSTGAALASIVTSLLEKRRSICNFNMTRDHPSMEFAICMSGFQLAHPEYAPIYYPKIKTPILHVMGCLDPMIDPSRSLRLAKKCVNTEIYQFWGTHYVPRTRDFLKVFGRFVEGILIGRDDENDWESYE
;
A
#
# COMPACT_ATOMS: atom_id res chain seq x y z
N MET A 1 -8.76 -12.90 9.02
CA MET A 1 -7.88 -12.48 7.91
C MET A 1 -6.46 -12.30 8.41
N ARG A 2 -6.22 -11.38 9.35
CA ARG A 2 -4.94 -11.18 10.06
C ARG A 2 -4.23 -12.49 10.43
N GLN A 3 -4.81 -13.31 11.30
CA GLN A 3 -4.22 -14.58 11.73
C GLN A 3 -3.88 -15.54 10.57
N TYR A 4 -4.68 -15.53 9.50
CA TYR A 4 -4.42 -16.39 8.34
C TYR A 4 -3.30 -15.85 7.46
N MET A 5 -3.19 -14.52 7.28
CA MET A 5 -2.07 -13.88 6.59
C MET A 5 -0.77 -14.11 7.37
N GLU A 6 -0.78 -13.87 8.68
CA GLU A 6 0.34 -14.15 9.59
C GLU A 6 0.77 -15.61 9.47
N GLN A 7 -0.16 -16.57 9.64
CA GLN A 7 0.18 -17.99 9.53
C GLN A 7 0.67 -18.39 8.14
N THR A 8 0.12 -17.82 7.08
CA THR A 8 0.54 -18.16 5.72
C THR A 8 1.95 -17.66 5.50
N VAL A 9 2.22 -16.38 5.76
CA VAL A 9 3.57 -15.81 5.62
C VAL A 9 4.57 -16.53 6.53
N LEU A 10 4.27 -16.75 7.80
CA LEU A 10 5.17 -17.43 8.73
C LEU A 10 5.43 -18.89 8.33
N LYS A 11 4.41 -19.64 7.87
CA LYS A 11 4.62 -21.02 7.39
C LYS A 11 5.52 -21.07 6.17
N THR A 12 5.38 -20.09 5.28
CA THR A 12 6.21 -20.01 4.08
C THR A 12 7.64 -19.61 4.46
N LEU A 13 7.81 -18.56 5.27
CA LEU A 13 9.12 -18.09 5.74
C LEU A 13 9.88 -19.10 6.62
N GLN A 14 9.19 -19.94 7.40
CA GLN A 14 9.81 -21.00 8.21
C GLN A 14 10.45 -22.12 7.38
N GLN A 15 10.21 -22.18 6.07
CA GLN A 15 10.84 -23.14 5.17
C GLN A 15 12.25 -22.72 4.76
N ASP A 16 12.67 -21.49 5.07
CA ASP A 16 13.97 -20.93 4.72
C ASP A 16 14.85 -20.61 5.96
N ARG A 17 16.17 -20.80 5.83
CA ARG A 17 17.15 -20.77 6.93
C ARG A 17 18.02 -19.50 6.98
N THR A 18 17.92 -18.60 6.01
CA THR A 18 18.83 -17.44 5.87
C THR A 18 18.42 -16.22 6.71
N ARG A 19 17.11 -15.98 6.90
CA ARG A 19 16.57 -14.99 7.86
C ARG A 19 15.61 -15.66 8.83
N GLN A 20 15.92 -15.64 10.14
CA GLN A 20 14.96 -15.99 11.18
C GLN A 20 13.90 -14.89 11.33
N ILE A 21 12.93 -14.83 10.43
CA ILE A 21 11.73 -14.01 10.63
C ILE A 21 10.86 -14.73 11.67
N SER A 22 11.00 -14.32 12.92
CA SER A 22 10.37 -14.96 14.08
C SER A 22 8.94 -14.49 14.31
N SER A 23 8.54 -13.33 13.79
CA SER A 23 7.20 -12.77 13.93
C SER A 23 6.83 -11.85 12.77
N MET A 24 5.53 -11.74 12.51
CA MET A 24 4.92 -10.76 11.63
C MET A 24 3.87 -10.00 12.42
N GLU A 25 3.97 -8.68 12.45
CA GLU A 25 3.02 -7.81 13.13
C GLU A 25 2.32 -6.89 12.12
N PHE A 26 1.03 -6.64 12.35
CA PHE A 26 0.24 -5.74 11.55
C PHE A 26 -0.25 -4.58 12.43
N TYR A 27 0.07 -3.36 11.99
CA TYR A 27 -0.40 -2.13 12.60
C TYR A 27 -1.57 -1.57 11.77
N TYR A 28 -2.72 -1.28 12.41
CA TYR A 28 -3.96 -0.86 11.75
C TYR A 28 -4.37 0.55 12.22
N PRO A 29 -3.92 1.62 11.55
CA PRO A 29 -4.37 2.96 11.87
C PRO A 29 -5.76 3.22 11.27
N SER A 30 -6.53 4.08 11.94
CA SER A 30 -7.81 4.58 11.41
C SER A 30 -7.60 5.96 10.79
N GLY A 31 -8.34 6.25 9.71
CA GLY A 31 -8.39 7.61 9.16
C GLY A 31 -8.80 8.62 10.22
N GLN A 32 -8.30 9.85 10.13
CA GLN A 32 -8.56 10.87 11.15
C GLN A 32 -9.77 11.74 10.81
N LEU A 33 -10.22 11.70 9.55
CA LEU A 33 -11.33 12.52 9.08
C LEU A 33 -12.65 11.77 9.23
N ARG A 34 -13.76 12.48 9.46
CA ARG A 34 -15.11 11.89 9.41
C ARG A 34 -15.47 11.60 7.96
N ALA A 35 -16.10 10.46 7.69
CA ALA A 35 -16.51 10.11 6.33
C ALA A 35 -17.59 11.05 5.77
N ASP A 36 -18.52 11.49 6.63
CA ASP A 36 -19.56 12.47 6.32
C ASP A 36 -19.31 13.74 7.16
N PRO A 37 -18.57 14.73 6.63
CA PRO A 37 -18.22 15.93 7.37
C PRO A 37 -19.42 16.89 7.56
N GLU A 38 -20.47 16.75 6.76
CA GLU A 38 -21.66 17.62 6.82
C GLU A 38 -22.70 17.11 7.82
N ASN A 39 -22.65 15.84 8.18
CA ASN A 39 -23.63 15.22 9.07
C ASN A 39 -23.15 15.13 10.53
N TRP A 40 -23.31 16.25 11.24
CA TRP A 40 -22.92 16.36 12.65
C TRP A 40 -23.80 15.54 13.61
N ASN A 41 -24.99 15.12 13.18
CA ASN A 41 -26.00 14.46 14.02
C ASN A 41 -25.92 12.93 14.00
N LYS A 42 -25.07 12.34 13.16
CA LYS A 42 -24.74 10.92 13.27
C LYS A 42 -23.48 10.76 14.12
N ASP A 43 -23.57 9.96 15.17
CA ASP A 43 -22.42 9.26 15.75
C ASP A 43 -21.92 8.25 14.69
N ASP A 44 -21.33 8.79 13.63
CA ASP A 44 -20.72 8.01 12.58
C ASP A 44 -19.23 7.85 12.90
N ASP A 45 -18.88 6.67 13.40
CA ASP A 45 -17.51 6.25 13.61
C ASP A 45 -16.77 5.93 12.31
N THR A 46 -17.43 6.09 11.15
CA THR A 46 -16.79 5.93 9.85
C THR A 46 -15.74 7.02 9.63
N ARG A 47 -14.54 6.58 9.25
CA ARG A 47 -13.38 7.43 9.03
C ARG A 47 -12.96 7.44 7.57
N ALA A 48 -12.36 8.54 7.14
CA ALA A 48 -11.84 8.75 5.80
C ALA A 48 -10.37 9.21 5.81
N TRP A 49 -9.72 9.03 4.66
CA TRP A 49 -8.36 9.49 4.37
C TRP A 49 -8.32 10.78 3.54
N GLY A 50 -9.49 11.30 3.19
CA GLY A 50 -9.68 12.51 2.40
C GLY A 50 -11.05 12.52 1.73
N HIS A 51 -11.45 13.68 1.22
CA HIS A 51 -12.75 13.90 0.55
C HIS A 51 -12.54 14.50 -0.83
N GLY A 52 -13.33 14.03 -1.79
CA GLY A 52 -13.33 14.53 -3.17
C GLY A 52 -13.34 13.40 -4.19
N ASP A 53 -13.67 13.75 -5.43
CA ASP A 53 -13.60 12.85 -6.57
C ASP A 53 -12.13 12.63 -6.99
N PRO A 54 -11.59 11.40 -6.82
CA PRO A 54 -10.21 11.08 -7.18
C PRO A 54 -9.86 11.22 -8.66
N GLU A 55 -10.84 11.33 -9.55
CA GLU A 55 -10.58 11.52 -10.98
C GLU A 55 -10.53 13.01 -11.38
N THR A 56 -11.05 13.92 -10.58
CA THR A 56 -11.25 15.32 -11.01
C THR A 56 -10.86 16.38 -9.99
N GLU A 57 -10.90 16.09 -8.69
CA GLU A 57 -10.77 17.08 -7.63
C GLU A 57 -9.43 17.01 -6.88
N HIS A 58 -9.07 18.13 -6.25
CA HIS A 58 -8.13 18.12 -5.11
C HIS A 58 -8.82 17.39 -3.95
N ILE A 59 -8.11 16.45 -3.33
CA ILE A 59 -8.61 15.65 -2.21
C ILE A 59 -8.37 16.41 -0.92
N GLN A 60 -9.44 16.96 -0.37
CA GLN A 60 -9.43 17.67 0.91
C GLN A 60 -9.04 16.72 2.03
N GLY A 61 -8.15 17.14 2.94
CA GLY A 61 -7.76 16.33 4.09
C GLY A 61 -6.65 15.30 3.82
N LEU A 62 -6.16 15.23 2.58
CA LEU A 62 -5.13 14.26 2.21
C LEU A 62 -3.77 14.61 2.83
N GLU A 63 -3.44 15.90 2.89
CA GLU A 63 -2.23 16.42 3.53
C GLU A 63 -2.15 16.00 5.01
N GLU A 64 -3.25 16.15 5.74
CA GLU A 64 -3.39 15.74 7.15
C GLU A 64 -3.28 14.23 7.31
N SER A 65 -3.86 13.47 6.39
CA SER A 65 -3.78 12.00 6.38
C SER A 65 -2.36 11.51 6.11
N VAL A 66 -1.63 12.16 5.18
CA VAL A 66 -0.23 11.86 4.89
C VAL A 66 0.66 12.22 6.09
N GLN A 67 0.45 13.38 6.71
CA GLN A 67 1.19 13.76 7.93
C GLN A 67 0.91 12.78 9.07
N TYR A 68 -0.33 12.37 9.28
CA TYR A 68 -0.69 11.40 10.31
C TYR A 68 0.01 10.04 10.11
N VAL A 69 0.06 9.54 8.87
CA VAL A 69 0.83 8.33 8.56
C VAL A 69 2.33 8.56 8.76
N SER A 70 2.87 9.72 8.38
CA SER A 70 4.27 10.08 8.64
C SER A 70 4.61 10.00 10.14
N ASP A 71 3.76 10.53 11.01
CA ASP A 71 3.93 10.47 12.47
C ASP A 71 3.94 9.02 12.99
N ILE A 72 3.10 8.14 12.43
CA ILE A 72 3.08 6.71 12.78
C ILE A 72 4.40 6.05 12.38
N LEU A 73 4.88 6.32 11.17
CA LEU A 73 6.13 5.76 10.65
C LEU A 73 7.33 6.18 11.52
N GLU A 74 7.34 7.41 12.04
CA GLU A 74 8.38 7.90 12.97
C GLU A 74 8.31 7.23 14.34
N ARG A 75 7.10 7.09 14.91
CA ARG A 75 6.93 6.61 16.29
C ARG A 75 7.00 5.10 16.43
N HIS A 76 6.57 4.37 15.41
CA HIS A 76 6.36 2.92 15.46
C HIS A 76 7.14 2.14 14.40
N GLY A 77 7.85 2.83 13.51
CA GLY A 77 8.69 2.19 12.50
C GLY A 77 10.00 1.61 13.07
N PRO A 78 10.82 0.99 12.22
CA PRO A 78 10.61 0.85 10.78
C PRO A 78 9.60 -0.26 10.43
N PHE A 79 8.70 0.06 9.50
CA PHE A 79 7.78 -0.85 8.84
C PHE A 79 8.40 -1.37 7.54
N THR A 80 8.30 -2.68 7.32
CA THR A 80 8.83 -3.34 6.12
C THR A 80 7.97 -3.07 4.87
N GLY A 81 6.65 -2.99 5.04
CA GLY A 81 5.72 -2.79 3.94
C GLY A 81 4.43 -2.13 4.41
N ILE A 82 3.67 -1.64 3.43
CA ILE A 82 2.39 -0.96 3.66
C ILE A 82 1.29 -1.61 2.84
N MET A 83 0.08 -1.65 3.38
CA MET A 83 -1.05 -2.24 2.69
C MET A 83 -2.32 -1.45 2.95
N GLY A 84 -3.18 -1.38 1.95
CA GLY A 84 -4.41 -0.60 2.03
C GLY A 84 -5.53 -1.18 1.17
N PHE A 85 -6.75 -0.77 1.48
CA PHE A 85 -7.96 -1.09 0.73
C PHE A 85 -8.66 0.19 0.26
N SER A 86 -9.11 0.24 -0.99
CA SER A 86 -9.84 1.38 -1.58
C SER A 86 -9.05 2.70 -1.44
N THR A 87 -9.60 3.72 -0.80
CA THR A 87 -8.90 4.98 -0.47
C THR A 87 -7.62 4.74 0.35
N GLY A 88 -7.62 3.76 1.26
CA GLY A 88 -6.41 3.37 1.98
C GLY A 88 -5.34 2.76 1.07
N ALA A 89 -5.73 2.11 -0.03
CA ALA A 89 -4.79 1.59 -1.04
C ALA A 89 -4.19 2.72 -1.89
N ALA A 90 -4.98 3.76 -2.19
CA ALA A 90 -4.50 4.98 -2.81
C ALA A 90 -3.47 5.66 -1.90
N LEU A 91 -3.80 5.88 -0.62
CA LEU A 91 -2.89 6.45 0.38
C LEU A 91 -1.62 5.60 0.54
N ALA A 92 -1.73 4.28 0.60
CA ALA A 92 -0.57 3.39 0.67
C ALA A 92 0.40 3.61 -0.50
N SER A 93 -0.12 3.70 -1.73
CA SER A 93 0.72 3.98 -2.92
C SER A 93 1.37 5.36 -2.88
N ILE A 94 0.68 6.37 -2.34
CA ILE A 94 1.19 7.72 -2.15
C ILE A 94 2.35 7.69 -1.16
N VAL A 95 2.15 7.10 0.03
CA VAL A 95 3.18 6.97 1.08
C VAL A 95 4.40 6.22 0.56
N THR A 96 4.19 5.11 -0.16
CA THR A 96 5.27 4.36 -0.82
C THR A 96 6.08 5.25 -1.75
N SER A 97 5.42 6.01 -2.62
CA SER A 97 6.12 6.93 -3.53
C SER A 97 6.86 8.04 -2.79
N LEU A 98 6.27 8.61 -1.73
CA LEU A 98 6.88 9.71 -0.98
C LEU A 98 8.15 9.25 -0.27
N LEU A 99 8.09 8.10 0.40
CA LEU A 99 9.25 7.49 1.03
C LEU A 99 10.33 7.14 0.00
N GLU A 100 9.97 6.51 -1.13
CA GLU A 100 10.94 6.16 -2.17
C GLU A 100 11.69 7.38 -2.73
N LYS A 101 10.97 8.46 -3.02
CA LYS A 101 11.52 9.62 -3.74
C LYS A 101 12.27 10.59 -2.85
N ARG A 102 12.13 10.49 -1.52
CA ARG A 102 12.88 11.28 -0.53
C ARG A 102 12.86 12.80 -0.74
N ARG A 103 11.78 13.33 -1.32
CA ARG A 103 11.61 14.76 -1.59
C ARG A 103 10.18 15.20 -1.28
N SER A 104 10.01 16.46 -0.93
CA SER A 104 8.66 17.03 -0.79
C SER A 104 7.98 17.01 -2.16
N ILE A 105 6.79 16.43 -2.19
CA ILE A 105 5.94 16.24 -3.38
C ILE A 105 4.55 16.71 -3.00
N CYS A 106 3.92 17.54 -3.84
CA CYS A 106 2.56 18.04 -3.60
C CYS A 106 2.40 18.76 -2.24
N ASN A 107 3.46 19.39 -1.73
CA ASN A 107 3.53 19.97 -0.38
C ASN A 107 3.31 18.98 0.78
N PHE A 108 3.31 17.68 0.50
CA PHE A 108 3.25 16.68 1.55
C PHE A 108 4.56 16.67 2.35
N ASN A 109 4.38 16.56 3.66
CA ASN A 109 5.45 16.35 4.61
C ASN A 109 5.50 14.86 4.97
N MET A 110 6.60 14.22 4.64
CA MET A 110 6.84 12.80 4.91
C MET A 110 8.17 12.66 5.61
N THR A 111 8.21 11.80 6.62
CA THR A 111 9.40 11.54 7.41
C THR A 111 10.58 11.11 6.55
N ARG A 112 11.77 11.50 7.00
CA ARG A 112 13.04 11.07 6.40
C ARG A 112 13.71 9.95 7.18
N ASP A 113 13.24 9.68 8.40
CA ASP A 113 13.85 8.72 9.32
C ASP A 113 13.42 7.28 9.01
N HIS A 114 12.29 7.13 8.32
CA HIS A 114 11.80 5.83 7.87
C HIS A 114 12.41 5.42 6.52
N PRO A 115 12.95 4.20 6.33
CA PRO A 115 13.42 3.69 5.04
C PRO A 115 12.32 3.69 3.96
N SER A 116 12.68 3.52 2.69
CA SER A 116 11.68 3.22 1.66
C SER A 116 10.97 1.91 1.99
N MET A 117 9.67 1.81 1.68
CA MET A 117 8.95 0.55 1.82
C MET A 117 9.59 -0.51 0.93
N GLU A 118 9.75 -1.74 1.46
CA GLU A 118 10.22 -2.87 0.66
C GLU A 118 9.13 -3.34 -0.30
N PHE A 119 7.86 -3.21 0.09
CA PHE A 119 6.72 -3.51 -0.76
C PHE A 119 5.47 -2.73 -0.36
N ALA A 120 4.51 -2.68 -1.28
CA ALA A 120 3.14 -2.25 -1.00
C ALA A 120 2.11 -3.26 -1.51
N ILE A 121 0.94 -3.30 -0.86
CA ILE A 121 -0.19 -4.12 -1.32
C ILE A 121 -1.43 -3.22 -1.42
N CYS A 122 -1.89 -3.01 -2.66
CA CYS A 122 -2.99 -2.12 -2.99
C CYS A 122 -4.23 -2.95 -3.38
N MET A 123 -5.19 -3.07 -2.47
CA MET A 123 -6.45 -3.78 -2.71
C MET A 123 -7.53 -2.79 -3.16
N SER A 124 -8.01 -2.92 -4.40
CA SER A 124 -8.97 -1.99 -5.02
C SER A 124 -8.47 -0.53 -4.99
N GLY A 125 -7.16 -0.32 -5.11
CA GLY A 125 -6.55 1.00 -5.11
C GLY A 125 -6.61 1.69 -6.47
N PHE A 126 -6.43 3.00 -6.47
CA PHE A 126 -6.46 3.84 -7.66
C PHE A 126 -5.45 4.99 -7.51
N GLN A 127 -5.05 5.58 -8.64
CA GLN A 127 -4.26 6.82 -8.63
C GLN A 127 -5.18 8.03 -8.53
N LEU A 128 -4.70 9.13 -7.96
CA LEU A 128 -5.36 10.43 -8.05
C LEU A 128 -5.02 11.06 -9.40
N ALA A 129 -6.04 11.45 -10.17
CA ALA A 129 -5.85 11.91 -11.55
C ALA A 129 -5.63 13.42 -11.67
N HIS A 130 -5.98 14.20 -10.63
CA HIS A 130 -5.77 15.64 -10.64
C HIS A 130 -4.28 15.97 -10.89
N PRO A 131 -3.94 16.93 -11.78
CA PRO A 131 -2.57 17.13 -12.26
C PRO A 131 -1.54 17.44 -11.15
N GLU A 132 -1.99 18.02 -10.04
CA GLU A 132 -1.10 18.31 -8.91
C GLU A 132 -0.44 17.05 -8.33
N TYR A 133 -1.10 15.90 -8.44
CA TYR A 133 -0.63 14.61 -7.92
C TYR A 133 0.28 13.87 -8.90
N ALA A 134 0.48 14.39 -10.12
CA ALA A 134 1.35 13.78 -11.12
C ALA A 134 2.77 13.45 -10.60
N PRO A 135 3.43 14.28 -9.76
CA PRO A 135 4.76 13.96 -9.24
C PRO A 135 4.80 12.77 -8.27
N ILE A 136 3.65 12.33 -7.73
CA ILE A 136 3.52 11.07 -6.97
C ILE A 136 3.72 9.87 -7.91
N TYR A 137 3.21 9.95 -9.13
CA TYR A 137 3.25 8.82 -10.06
C TYR A 137 4.35 8.91 -11.11
N TYR A 138 5.10 10.03 -11.14
CA TYR A 138 6.22 10.26 -12.04
C TYR A 138 7.49 10.79 -11.31
N PRO A 139 8.67 10.19 -11.50
CA PRO A 139 8.91 8.92 -12.20
C PRO A 139 8.12 7.76 -11.58
N LYS A 140 7.98 6.65 -12.32
CA LYS A 140 7.23 5.47 -11.88
C LYS A 140 7.76 4.97 -10.53
N ILE A 141 6.85 4.45 -9.70
CA ILE A 141 7.17 3.88 -8.39
C ILE A 141 7.97 2.58 -8.62
N LYS A 142 9.15 2.47 -8.02
CA LYS A 142 10.05 1.32 -8.15
C LYS A 142 9.79 0.26 -7.09
N THR A 143 9.37 0.63 -5.89
CA THR A 143 8.98 -0.31 -4.83
C THR A 143 7.96 -1.30 -5.39
N PRO A 144 8.18 -2.62 -5.22
CA PRO A 144 7.23 -3.64 -5.65
C PRO A 144 5.83 -3.42 -5.09
N ILE A 145 4.81 -3.48 -5.95
CA ILE A 145 3.41 -3.37 -5.54
C ILE A 145 2.59 -4.55 -6.06
N LEU A 146 1.89 -5.24 -5.14
CA LEU A 146 0.83 -6.19 -5.46
C LEU A 146 -0.51 -5.47 -5.55
N HIS A 147 -1.10 -5.44 -6.74
CA HIS A 147 -2.43 -4.90 -6.97
C HIS A 147 -3.48 -6.00 -6.97
N VAL A 148 -4.47 -5.87 -6.09
CA VAL A 148 -5.56 -6.84 -5.92
C VAL A 148 -6.85 -6.19 -6.38
N MET A 149 -7.55 -6.80 -7.34
CA MET A 149 -8.70 -6.19 -8.02
C MET A 149 -9.88 -7.18 -8.08
N GLY A 150 -11.07 -6.72 -7.70
CA GLY A 150 -12.32 -7.45 -7.95
C GLY A 150 -12.85 -7.14 -9.35
N CYS A 151 -13.04 -8.16 -10.19
CA CYS A 151 -13.48 -7.97 -11.58
C CYS A 151 -14.88 -7.35 -11.72
N LEU A 152 -15.68 -7.37 -10.65
CA LEU A 152 -17.07 -6.87 -10.61
C LEU A 152 -17.21 -5.69 -9.65
N ASP A 153 -16.13 -4.98 -9.35
CA ASP A 153 -16.13 -3.86 -8.41
C ASP A 153 -16.90 -2.65 -8.98
N PRO A 154 -18.07 -2.27 -8.40
CA PRO A 154 -18.85 -1.14 -8.89
C PRO A 154 -18.35 0.21 -8.36
N MET A 155 -17.50 0.21 -7.34
CA MET A 155 -16.99 1.42 -6.69
C MET A 155 -15.71 1.88 -7.38
N ILE A 156 -14.78 0.94 -7.58
CA ILE A 156 -13.50 1.16 -8.23
C ILE A 156 -13.42 0.23 -9.43
N ASP A 157 -13.78 0.76 -10.61
CA ASP A 157 -13.64 0.01 -11.86
C ASP A 157 -12.21 -0.55 -12.01
N PRO A 158 -12.04 -1.84 -12.37
CA PRO A 158 -10.71 -2.46 -12.48
C PRO A 158 -9.71 -1.69 -13.36
N SER A 159 -10.19 -0.94 -14.37
CA SER A 159 -9.33 -0.10 -15.20
C SER A 159 -8.64 1.01 -14.41
N ARG A 160 -9.24 1.49 -13.32
CA ARG A 160 -8.66 2.50 -12.42
C ARG A 160 -7.50 1.92 -11.61
N SER A 161 -7.67 0.70 -11.11
CA SER A 161 -6.57 -0.03 -10.46
C SER A 161 -5.46 -0.39 -11.44
N LEU A 162 -5.79 -0.75 -12.69
CA LEU A 162 -4.80 -0.96 -13.75
C LEU A 162 -4.05 0.33 -14.13
N ARG A 163 -4.70 1.49 -14.10
CA ARG A 163 -4.03 2.79 -14.32
C ARG A 163 -2.97 3.05 -13.25
N LEU A 164 -3.25 2.75 -11.98
CA LEU A 164 -2.25 2.82 -10.92
C LEU A 164 -1.11 1.82 -11.15
N ALA A 165 -1.43 0.56 -11.48
CA ALA A 165 -0.40 -0.46 -11.75
C ALA A 165 0.56 -0.04 -12.87
N LYS A 166 0.07 0.62 -13.93
CA LYS A 166 0.89 1.16 -15.02
C LYS A 166 1.89 2.24 -14.58
N LYS A 167 1.69 2.86 -13.41
CA LYS A 167 2.61 3.83 -12.79
C LYS A 167 3.69 3.18 -11.92
N CYS A 168 3.68 1.86 -11.80
CA CYS A 168 4.67 1.09 -11.07
C CYS A 168 5.63 0.37 -12.04
N VAL A 169 6.88 0.17 -11.63
CA VAL A 169 7.88 -0.61 -12.40
C VAL A 169 7.73 -2.10 -12.06
N ASN A 170 7.79 -2.42 -10.77
CA ASN A 170 7.71 -3.78 -10.25
C ASN A 170 6.27 -4.04 -9.78
N THR A 171 5.46 -4.67 -10.63
CA THR A 171 4.03 -4.84 -10.37
C THR A 171 3.61 -6.30 -10.50
N GLU A 172 2.86 -6.79 -9.52
CA GLU A 172 2.13 -8.05 -9.59
C GLU A 172 0.63 -7.74 -9.52
N ILE A 173 -0.18 -8.43 -10.33
CA ILE A 173 -1.62 -8.20 -10.39
C ILE A 173 -2.35 -9.51 -10.04
N TYR A 174 -3.21 -9.45 -9.03
CA TYR A 174 -4.14 -10.50 -8.67
C TYR A 174 -5.58 -10.03 -8.92
N GLN A 175 -6.26 -10.70 -9.85
CA GLN A 175 -7.67 -10.47 -10.13
C GLN A 175 -8.50 -11.63 -9.59
N PHE A 176 -9.66 -11.31 -9.01
CA PHE A 176 -10.61 -12.31 -8.56
C PHE A 176 -12.03 -11.95 -8.98
N TRP A 177 -12.86 -12.98 -9.14
CA TRP A 177 -14.27 -12.79 -9.45
C TRP A 177 -15.04 -12.36 -8.19
N GLY A 178 -15.11 -11.06 -7.96
CA GLY A 178 -15.79 -10.46 -6.83
C GLY A 178 -15.89 -8.95 -6.97
N THR A 179 -16.52 -8.32 -5.97
CA THR A 179 -16.83 -6.88 -5.94
C THR A 179 -15.84 -6.13 -5.03
N HIS A 180 -16.26 -5.00 -4.45
CA HIS A 180 -15.45 -4.13 -3.61
C HIS A 180 -15.20 -4.69 -2.20
N TYR A 181 -14.35 -5.71 -2.07
CA TYR A 181 -13.93 -6.26 -0.78
C TYR A 181 -12.53 -6.89 -0.83
N VAL A 182 -11.93 -7.12 0.34
CA VAL A 182 -10.65 -7.83 0.45
C VAL A 182 -10.88 -9.35 0.31
N PRO A 183 -10.30 -10.01 -0.72
CA PRO A 183 -10.48 -11.44 -0.90
C PRO A 183 -9.92 -12.22 0.28
N ARG A 184 -10.58 -13.34 0.61
CA ARG A 184 -10.19 -14.25 1.71
C ARG A 184 -9.96 -15.68 1.22
N THR A 185 -9.84 -15.85 -0.10
CA THR A 185 -9.66 -17.17 -0.72
C THR A 185 -8.27 -17.71 -0.43
N ARG A 186 -8.13 -19.04 -0.43
CA ARG A 186 -6.82 -19.69 -0.26
C ARG A 186 -5.84 -19.28 -1.36
N ASP A 187 -6.33 -19.09 -2.58
CA ASP A 187 -5.49 -18.68 -3.72
C ASP A 187 -4.92 -17.28 -3.53
N PHE A 188 -5.74 -16.33 -3.06
CA PHE A 188 -5.25 -15.01 -2.70
C PHE A 188 -4.19 -15.08 -1.60
N LEU A 189 -4.44 -15.84 -0.53
CA LEU A 189 -3.48 -15.97 0.57
C LEU A 189 -2.15 -16.57 0.12
N LYS A 190 -2.16 -17.52 -0.81
CA LYS A 190 -0.92 -18.06 -1.42
C LYS A 190 -0.18 -17.00 -2.23
N VAL A 191 -0.88 -16.21 -3.04
CA VAL A 191 -0.28 -15.12 -3.82
C VAL A 191 0.32 -14.07 -2.89
N PHE A 192 -0.43 -13.66 -1.86
CA PHE A 192 0.05 -12.75 -0.82
C PHE A 192 1.33 -13.28 -0.14
N GLY A 193 1.30 -14.54 0.30
CA GLY A 193 2.45 -15.19 0.95
C GLY A 193 3.68 -15.22 0.06
N ARG A 194 3.51 -15.69 -1.19
CA ARG A 194 4.59 -15.74 -2.19
C ARG A 194 5.16 -14.37 -2.51
N PHE A 195 4.30 -13.35 -2.69
CA PHE A 195 4.75 -11.99 -3.01
C PHE A 195 5.59 -11.41 -1.88
N VAL A 196 5.12 -11.52 -0.64
CA VAL A 196 5.85 -11.02 0.53
C VAL A 196 7.15 -11.81 0.71
N GLU A 197 7.10 -13.14 0.66
CA GLU A 197 8.28 -14.00 0.77
C GLU A 197 9.33 -13.66 -0.28
N GLY A 198 8.96 -13.58 -1.56
CA GLY A 198 9.90 -13.33 -2.66
C GLY A 198 10.67 -12.02 -2.50
N ILE A 199 10.08 -11.02 -1.86
CA ILE A 199 10.72 -9.72 -1.58
C ILE A 199 11.64 -9.80 -0.36
N LEU A 200 11.22 -10.52 0.67
CA LEU A 200 11.98 -10.63 1.91
C LEU A 200 13.18 -11.58 1.80
N ILE A 201 13.10 -12.57 0.91
CA ILE A 201 14.13 -13.60 0.68
C ILE A 201 14.99 -13.28 -0.55
N GLY A 202 14.40 -12.84 -1.65
CA GLY A 202 15.11 -12.60 -2.93
C GLY A 202 16.10 -11.44 -2.93
N ARG A 203 16.41 -10.85 -1.77
CA ARG A 203 17.41 -9.80 -1.59
C ARG A 203 18.81 -10.33 -1.26
N ASP A 204 18.97 -11.60 -0.91
CA ASP A 204 20.29 -12.15 -0.55
C ASP A 204 21.11 -12.60 -1.78
N ASP A 205 20.48 -12.91 -2.92
CA ASP A 205 21.19 -13.40 -4.12
C ASP A 205 21.90 -12.29 -4.95
N GLU A 206 21.61 -11.00 -4.70
CA GLU A 206 22.25 -9.88 -5.42
C GLU A 206 23.59 -9.42 -4.80
N ASN A 207 24.00 -9.95 -3.64
CA ASN A 207 25.25 -9.56 -2.96
C ASN A 207 26.45 -10.50 -3.19
N ASP A 208 26.31 -11.56 -4.00
CA ASP A 208 27.39 -12.56 -4.23
C ASP A 208 28.18 -12.37 -5.54
N TRP A 209 28.08 -11.21 -6.21
CA TRP A 209 28.70 -11.00 -7.53
C TRP A 209 29.68 -9.82 -7.67
N GLU A 210 30.42 -9.45 -6.63
CA GLU A 210 31.65 -8.66 -6.79
C GLU A 210 32.83 -9.26 -6.00
N SER A 211 33.46 -10.30 -6.56
CA SER A 211 34.91 -10.51 -6.43
C SER A 211 35.41 -11.72 -7.24
N TYR A 212 35.23 -11.70 -8.56
CA TYR A 212 36.19 -12.38 -9.44
C TYR A 212 36.38 -11.58 -10.74
N GLU A 213 37.63 -11.16 -10.92
CA GLU A 213 38.30 -10.52 -12.07
C GLU A 213 38.42 -8.99 -12.06
#